data_AF-A0A9D6Z3W0-F1
#
_entry.id   AF-A0A9D6Z3W0-F1
#
_cell.length_a   1.000
_cell.length_b   1.000
_cell.length_c   1.000
_cell.angle_alpha   90.00
_cell.angle_beta   90.00
_cell.angle_gamma   90.00
#
_symmetry.space_group_name_H-M   'P 1'
#
loop_
_entity.id
_entity.type
_entity.pdbx_description
1 polymer ?
#
loop_
_entity_poly.entity_id
_entity_poly.type
_entity_poly.pdbx_seq_one_letter_code
_entity_poly.pdbx_strand_id
1 'polypeptide(L)'
;MIIQEAELFRGIDEQAMNEIAKIMVLEIFEKGTVLFTPQRRADDFFILWEGRVRLAMGDEAQLDYIVSKRGEVFGWSGLVDREFYYAHAECVEPSRVYKIHKETINAIFEKHPASGMVFYKRLAGAVVQRLVYGYETLLREGRPWEVTSFGTRQVMAGAED
;
A
#
# COMPACT_ATOMS: atom_id res chain seq x y z
N MET A 1 16.16 -14.87 -0.29
CA MET A 1 15.14 -14.80 -1.36
C MET A 1 14.57 -13.38 -1.37
N ILE A 2 14.30 -12.80 -2.54
CA ILE A 2 13.90 -11.38 -2.77
C ILE A 2 12.86 -10.87 -1.76
N ILE A 3 11.99 -11.76 -1.31
CA ILE A 3 10.81 -11.46 -0.51
C ILE A 3 11.13 -11.24 0.99
N GLN A 4 12.32 -11.62 1.45
CA GLN A 4 12.75 -11.38 2.84
C GLN A 4 13.15 -9.91 3.11
N GLU A 5 13.47 -9.14 2.06
CA GLU A 5 13.82 -7.70 2.20
C GLU A 5 12.57 -6.82 2.33
N ALA A 6 11.41 -7.27 1.85
CA ALA A 6 10.17 -6.57 2.10
C ALA A 6 9.76 -6.79 3.56
N GLU A 7 9.84 -5.73 4.36
CA GLU A 7 9.42 -5.72 5.78
C GLU A 7 8.04 -6.33 6.00
N LEU A 8 7.19 -6.29 4.97
CA LEU A 8 5.84 -6.87 4.95
C LEU A 8 5.79 -8.38 5.18
N PHE A 9 6.75 -9.17 4.68
CA PHE A 9 6.70 -10.64 4.73
C PHE A 9 7.61 -11.27 5.78
N ARG A 10 8.31 -10.47 6.58
CA ARG A 10 9.24 -10.98 7.58
C ARG A 10 8.50 -11.79 8.67
N GLY A 11 8.95 -13.01 8.96
CA GLY A 11 8.30 -13.86 9.96
C GLY A 11 7.02 -14.55 9.47
N ILE A 12 6.74 -14.50 8.16
CA ILE A 12 5.86 -15.47 7.50
C ILE A 12 6.59 -16.82 7.45
N ASP A 13 5.86 -17.91 7.69
CA ASP A 13 6.40 -19.26 7.63
C ASP A 13 6.84 -19.65 6.21
N GLU A 14 7.74 -20.62 6.11
CA GLU A 14 8.35 -21.00 4.83
C GLU A 14 7.35 -21.55 3.81
N GLN A 15 6.30 -22.25 4.25
CA GLN A 15 5.30 -22.83 3.35
C GLN A 15 4.44 -21.74 2.71
N ALA A 16 3.90 -20.84 3.54
CA ALA A 16 3.19 -19.66 3.07
C ALA A 16 4.07 -18.80 2.16
N MET A 17 5.34 -18.62 2.53
CA MET A 17 6.28 -17.82 1.74
C MET A 17 6.53 -18.43 0.36
N ASN A 18 6.63 -19.76 0.27
CA ASN A 18 6.78 -20.47 -1.00
C ASN A 18 5.53 -20.37 -1.89
N GLU A 19 4.33 -20.30 -1.31
CA GLU A 19 3.10 -20.04 -2.07
C GLU A 19 3.06 -18.58 -2.55
N ILE A 20 3.37 -17.60 -1.69
CA ILE A 20 3.39 -16.18 -2.05
C ILE A 20 4.39 -15.92 -3.19
N ALA A 21 5.57 -16.54 -3.13
CA ALA A 21 6.59 -16.39 -4.17
C ALA A 21 6.09 -16.76 -5.58
N LYS A 22 5.16 -17.70 -5.69
CA LYS A 22 4.62 -18.19 -6.97
C LYS A 22 3.59 -17.25 -7.58
N ILE A 23 2.98 -16.38 -6.77
CA ILE A 23 1.91 -15.46 -7.22
C ILE A 23 2.43 -14.04 -7.47
N MET A 24 3.69 -13.77 -7.10
CA MET A 24 4.35 -12.48 -7.34
C MET A 24 4.77 -12.36 -8.80
N VAL A 25 4.27 -11.32 -9.48
CA VAL A 25 4.64 -11.02 -10.87
C VAL A 25 5.57 -9.82 -10.88
N LEU A 26 6.78 -9.98 -11.40
CA LEU A 26 7.70 -8.86 -11.63
C LEU A 26 7.28 -8.12 -12.90
N GLU A 27 6.96 -6.85 -12.77
CA GLU A 27 6.66 -5.95 -13.89
C GLU A 27 7.72 -4.85 -13.99
N ILE A 28 8.03 -4.46 -15.22
CA ILE A 28 9.02 -3.44 -15.54
C ILE A 28 8.30 -2.33 -16.29
N PHE A 29 8.51 -1.10 -15.84
CA PHE A 29 7.81 0.07 -16.31
C PHE A 29 8.76 1.19 -16.66
N GLU A 30 8.46 1.89 -17.75
CA GLU A 30 9.15 3.10 -18.14
C GLU A 30 8.70 4.30 -17.28
N LYS A 31 9.53 5.34 -17.24
CA LYS A 31 9.15 6.62 -16.64
C LYS A 31 7.87 7.16 -17.28
N GLY A 32 6.99 7.73 -16.45
CA GLY A 32 5.68 8.25 -16.84
C GLY A 32 4.57 7.20 -16.91
N THR A 33 4.89 5.92 -16.69
CA THR A 33 3.85 4.88 -16.67
C THR A 33 2.95 5.04 -15.46
N VAL A 34 1.64 5.13 -15.70
CA VAL A 34 0.62 5.12 -14.66
C VAL A 34 0.30 3.69 -14.26
N LEU A 35 0.52 3.36 -12.99
CA LEU A 35 0.24 2.04 -12.44
C LEU A 35 -1.25 1.89 -12.08
N PHE A 36 -1.82 2.91 -11.44
CA PHE A 36 -3.24 2.94 -11.11
C PHE A 36 -3.74 4.35 -10.84
N THR A 37 -5.07 4.53 -10.93
CA THR A 37 -5.77 5.78 -10.63
C THR A 37 -6.93 5.52 -9.66
N PRO A 38 -7.50 6.56 -9.02
CA PRO A 38 -8.62 6.40 -8.11
C PRO A 38 -9.90 5.81 -8.71
N GLN A 39 -10.04 5.77 -10.04
CA GLN A 39 -11.16 5.15 -10.74
C GLN A 39 -10.94 3.66 -11.01
N ARG A 40 -9.71 3.17 -10.82
CA ARG A 40 -9.36 1.76 -11.06
C ARG A 40 -9.66 0.94 -9.80
N ARG A 41 -10.26 -0.24 -10.01
CA ARG A 41 -10.45 -1.21 -8.93
C ARG A 41 -9.12 -1.58 -8.29
N ALA A 42 -9.08 -1.57 -6.96
CA ALA A 42 -7.91 -1.95 -6.19
C ALA A 42 -7.88 -3.47 -6.00
N ASP A 43 -7.54 -4.18 -7.07
CA ASP A 43 -7.45 -5.64 -7.08
C ASP A 43 -6.01 -6.14 -6.86
N ASP A 44 -5.03 -5.27 -7.08
CA ASP A 44 -3.60 -5.55 -6.89
C ASP A 44 -2.99 -4.65 -5.82
N PHE A 45 -1.90 -5.10 -5.23
CA PHE A 45 -0.96 -4.25 -4.51
C PHE A 45 0.46 -4.50 -5.00
N PHE A 46 1.37 -3.62 -4.64
CA PHE A 46 2.68 -3.54 -5.26
C PHE A 46 3.79 -3.44 -4.22
N ILE A 47 4.95 -3.97 -4.58
CA ILE A 47 6.18 -3.83 -3.79
C ILE A 47 7.27 -3.30 -4.72
N LEU A 48 7.86 -2.18 -4.35
CA LEU A 48 8.94 -1.57 -5.13
C LEU A 48 10.20 -2.43 -5.04
N TRP A 49 10.74 -2.83 -6.19
CA TRP A 49 12.03 -3.52 -6.25
C TRP A 49 13.17 -2.56 -6.60
N GLU A 50 12.93 -1.68 -7.57
CA GLU A 50 13.90 -0.72 -8.09
C GLU A 50 13.12 0.44 -8.72
N GLY A 51 13.67 1.65 -8.68
CA GLY A 51 13.05 2.86 -9.23
C GLY A 51 12.32 3.70 -8.19
N ARG A 52 11.38 4.54 -8.65
CA ARG A 52 10.57 5.43 -7.82
C ARG A 52 9.17 5.57 -8.39
N VAL A 53 8.19 5.51 -7.49
CA VAL A 53 6.78 5.70 -7.81
C VAL A 53 6.24 6.86 -6.99
N ARG A 54 5.65 7.84 -7.65
CA ARG A 54 4.89 8.92 -7.02
C ARG A 54 3.46 8.44 -6.76
N LEU A 55 2.99 8.64 -5.54
CA LEU A 55 1.60 8.50 -5.14
C LEU A 55 1.03 9.90 -4.91
N ALA A 56 0.23 10.39 -5.84
CA ALA A 56 -0.45 11.68 -5.74
C ALA A 56 -1.86 11.50 -5.15
N MET A 57 -2.21 12.32 -4.16
CA MET A 57 -3.50 12.31 -3.47
C MET A 57 -4.16 13.69 -3.49
N GLY A 58 -5.49 13.71 -3.61
CA GLY A 58 -6.29 14.93 -3.78
C GLY A 58 -6.40 15.37 -5.25
N ASP A 59 -7.39 16.22 -5.54
CA ASP A 59 -7.74 16.63 -6.91
C ASP A 59 -6.62 17.42 -7.62
N GLU A 60 -5.71 18.05 -6.87
CA GLU A 60 -4.58 18.83 -7.37
C GLU A 60 -3.21 18.29 -6.90
N ALA A 61 -3.10 16.99 -6.58
CA ALA A 61 -1.88 16.41 -6.00
C ALA A 61 -1.41 17.15 -4.72
N GLN A 62 -2.37 17.49 -3.86
CA GLN A 62 -2.15 18.21 -2.61
C GLN A 62 -1.15 17.50 -1.67
N LEU A 63 -1.00 16.19 -1.83
CA LEU A 63 0.02 15.40 -1.15
C LEU A 63 0.65 14.41 -2.12
N ASP A 64 1.95 14.60 -2.38
CA ASP A 64 2.79 13.66 -3.11
C ASP A 64 3.61 12.83 -2.13
N TYR A 65 3.51 11.51 -2.24
CA TYR A 65 4.35 10.56 -1.51
C TYR A 65 5.24 9.79 -2.49
N ILE A 66 6.56 9.83 -2.30
CA ILE A 66 7.52 9.12 -3.16
C ILE A 66 7.90 7.77 -2.53
N VAL A 67 7.39 6.70 -3.12
CA VAL A 67 7.86 5.33 -2.85
C VAL A 67 9.22 5.18 -3.53
N SER A 68 10.27 4.96 -2.73
CA SER A 68 11.65 4.93 -3.22
C SER A 68 12.53 3.91 -2.52
N LYS A 69 12.00 3.21 -1.52
CA LYS A 69 12.74 2.18 -0.80
C LYS A 69 12.39 0.81 -1.37
N ARG A 70 13.42 0.05 -1.70
CA ARG A 70 13.26 -1.35 -2.08
C ARG A 70 12.57 -2.12 -0.96
N GLY A 71 11.58 -2.94 -1.31
CA GLY A 71 10.73 -3.66 -0.37
C GLY A 71 9.55 -2.82 0.17
N GLU A 72 9.45 -1.54 -0.18
CA GLU A 72 8.33 -0.70 0.23
C GLU A 72 7.05 -1.12 -0.49
N VAL A 73 5.99 -1.34 0.29
CA VAL A 73 4.66 -1.69 -0.23
C VAL A 73 3.88 -0.43 -0.62
N PHE A 74 2.99 -0.54 -1.60
CA PHE A 74 2.03 0.50 -1.99
C PHE A 74 0.82 -0.12 -2.69
N GLY A 75 -0.20 0.69 -3.00
CA GLY A 75 -1.43 0.20 -3.65
C GLY A 75 -2.31 -0.69 -2.75
N TRP A 76 -2.09 -0.70 -1.45
CA TRP A 76 -2.79 -1.60 -0.50
C TRP A 76 -4.28 -1.28 -0.24
N SER A 77 -4.92 -0.44 -1.07
CA SER A 77 -6.34 -0.10 -0.89
C SER A 77 -7.22 -1.36 -0.92
N GLY A 78 -6.91 -2.27 -1.83
CA GLY A 78 -7.62 -3.54 -1.98
C GLY A 78 -7.43 -4.53 -0.84
N LEU A 79 -6.30 -4.48 -0.13
CA LEU A 79 -6.00 -5.38 0.99
C LEU A 79 -6.87 -5.11 2.22
N VAL A 80 -7.47 -3.92 2.29
CA VAL A 80 -8.36 -3.47 3.37
C VAL A 80 -9.77 -3.18 2.85
N ASP A 81 -10.19 -3.97 1.85
CA ASP A 81 -11.54 -4.01 1.29
C ASP A 81 -12.07 -2.70 0.71
N ARG A 82 -11.17 -1.79 0.28
CA ARG A 82 -11.60 -0.66 -0.55
C ARG A 82 -11.73 -1.11 -1.99
N GLU A 83 -12.86 -0.78 -2.61
CA GLU A 83 -13.16 -1.15 -3.99
C GLU A 83 -12.18 -0.50 -4.99
N PHE A 84 -11.82 0.77 -4.75
CA PHE A 84 -10.96 1.56 -5.63
C PHE A 84 -9.69 2.04 -4.93
N TYR A 85 -8.65 2.34 -5.71
CA TYR A 85 -7.45 2.97 -5.18
C TYR A 85 -7.78 4.37 -4.63
N TYR A 86 -7.04 4.80 -3.60
CA TYR A 86 -7.17 6.17 -3.11
C TYR A 86 -6.27 7.17 -3.84
N ALA A 87 -5.08 6.73 -4.26
CA ALA A 87 -4.05 7.58 -4.86
C ALA A 87 -3.94 7.32 -6.37
N HIS A 88 -3.36 8.29 -7.08
CA HIS A 88 -2.82 8.12 -8.43
C HIS A 88 -1.34 7.70 -8.32
N ALA A 89 -0.96 6.60 -8.97
CA ALA A 89 0.41 6.10 -8.94
C ALA A 89 1.08 6.17 -10.31
N GLU A 90 2.26 6.80 -10.35
CA GLU A 90 3.04 7.02 -11.57
C GLU A 90 4.53 6.75 -11.33
N CYS A 91 5.18 6.02 -12.23
CA CYS A 91 6.63 5.82 -12.21
C CYS A 91 7.35 7.13 -12.57
N VAL A 92 8.14 7.72 -11.67
CA VAL A 92 8.89 8.96 -11.95
C VAL A 92 10.30 8.70 -12.51
N GLU A 93 10.73 7.45 -12.51
CA GLU A 93 11.90 6.89 -13.20
C GLU A 93 11.60 5.45 -13.63
N PRO A 94 12.41 4.82 -14.52
CA PRO A 94 12.25 3.41 -14.85
C PRO A 94 12.19 2.56 -13.58
N SER A 95 11.14 1.75 -13.45
CA SER A 95 10.79 1.09 -12.19
C SER A 95 10.49 -0.38 -12.39
N ARG A 96 10.88 -1.18 -11.40
CA ARG A 96 10.59 -2.61 -11.31
C ARG A 96 9.77 -2.83 -10.05
N VAL A 97 8.63 -3.49 -10.20
CA VAL A 97 7.69 -3.71 -9.10
C VAL A 97 7.20 -5.14 -9.10
N TYR A 98 7.00 -5.71 -7.92
CA TYR A 98 6.21 -6.93 -7.79
C TYR A 98 4.75 -6.55 -7.65
N LYS A 99 3.90 -7.11 -8.52
CA LYS A 99 2.46 -7.01 -8.47
C LYS A 99 1.88 -8.30 -7.87
N ILE A 100 0.92 -8.16 -6.96
CA ILE A 100 0.26 -9.27 -6.29
C ILE A 100 -1.24 -8.99 -6.23
N HIS A 101 -2.04 -9.96 -6.67
CA HIS A 101 -3.50 -9.87 -6.63
C HIS A 101 -4.04 -10.19 -5.23
N LYS A 102 -4.99 -9.37 -4.75
CA LYS A 102 -5.51 -9.43 -3.37
C LYS A 102 -6.19 -10.76 -3.05
N GLU A 103 -7.00 -11.29 -3.96
CA GLU A 103 -7.75 -12.52 -3.70
C GLU A 103 -6.81 -13.72 -3.60
N THR A 104 -5.76 -13.72 -4.42
CA THR A 104 -4.79 -14.81 -4.45
C THR A 104 -3.97 -14.83 -3.16
N ILE A 105 -3.54 -13.67 -2.65
CA ILE A 105 -2.81 -13.63 -1.39
C ILE A 105 -3.71 -13.95 -0.19
N ASN A 106 -4.97 -13.49 -0.20
CA ASN A 106 -5.94 -13.79 0.85
C ASN A 106 -6.23 -15.30 0.92
N ALA A 107 -6.38 -15.97 -0.22
CA ALA A 107 -6.54 -17.42 -0.27
C ALA A 107 -5.33 -18.20 0.31
N ILE A 108 -4.11 -17.64 0.21
CA ILE A 108 -2.94 -18.22 0.89
C ILE A 108 -3.05 -18.03 2.40
N PHE A 109 -3.45 -16.84 2.86
CA PHE A 109 -3.59 -16.55 4.28
C PHE A 109 -4.76 -17.27 4.95
N GLU A 110 -5.80 -17.64 4.21
CA GLU A 110 -6.84 -18.55 4.68
C GLU A 110 -6.27 -19.94 5.01
N LYS A 111 -5.30 -20.43 4.24
CA LYS A 111 -4.58 -21.70 4.51
C LYS A 111 -3.53 -21.56 5.61
N HIS A 112 -2.95 -20.36 5.75
CA HIS A 112 -1.88 -20.05 6.70
C HIS A 112 -2.23 -18.85 7.61
N PRO A 113 -3.22 -18.98 8.53
CA PRO A 113 -3.77 -17.83 9.26
C PRO A 113 -2.76 -17.09 10.15
N ALA A 114 -1.81 -17.81 10.74
CA ALA A 114 -0.75 -17.21 11.56
C ALA A 114 0.14 -16.27 10.71
N SER A 115 0.48 -16.70 9.49
CA SER A 115 1.23 -15.88 8.53
C SER A 115 0.40 -14.70 8.02
N GLY A 116 -0.90 -14.89 7.79
CA GLY A 116 -1.83 -13.80 7.47
C GLY A 116 -1.86 -12.73 8.56
N MET A 117 -1.95 -13.13 9.83
CA MET A 117 -1.91 -12.20 10.96
C MET A 117 -0.60 -11.41 11.02
N VAL A 118 0.54 -12.09 10.80
CA VAL A 118 1.85 -11.42 10.75
C VAL A 118 1.92 -10.41 9.60
N PHE A 119 1.45 -10.79 8.41
CA PHE A 119 1.41 -9.91 7.24
C PHE A 119 0.58 -8.65 7.51
N TYR A 120 -0.65 -8.81 8.00
CA TYR A 120 -1.53 -7.67 8.25
C TYR A 120 -1.05 -6.77 9.40
N LYS A 121 -0.43 -7.34 10.44
CA LYS A 121 0.23 -6.54 11.49
C LYS A 121 1.35 -5.67 10.93
N ARG A 122 2.12 -6.19 9.97
CA ARG A 122 3.19 -5.45 9.30
C ARG A 122 2.68 -4.41 8.32
N LEU A 123 1.62 -4.75 7.57
CA LEU A 123 0.92 -3.79 6.73
C LEU A 123 0.42 -2.61 7.56
N ALA A 124 -0.21 -2.86 8.72
CA ALA A 124 -0.65 -1.83 9.63
C ALA A 124 0.52 -0.94 10.10
N GLY A 125 1.66 -1.53 10.45
CA GLY A 125 2.88 -0.79 10.76
C GLY A 125 3.35 0.12 9.62
N ALA A 126 3.37 -0.40 8.39
CA ALA A 126 3.75 0.39 7.21
C ALA A 126 2.78 1.55 6.93
N VAL A 127 1.47 1.33 7.12
CA VAL A 127 0.44 2.37 6.99
C VAL A 127 0.63 3.45 8.05
N VAL A 128 0.83 3.07 9.32
CA VAL A 128 1.07 4.02 10.41
C VAL A 128 2.34 4.82 10.16
N GLN A 129 3.41 4.18 9.70
CA GLN A 129 4.66 4.87 9.39
C GLN A 129 4.46 5.93 8.29
N ARG A 130 3.71 5.60 7.24
CA ARG A 130 3.37 6.56 6.17
C ARG A 130 2.49 7.71 6.70
N LEU A 131 1.55 7.42 7.59
CA LEU A 131 0.71 8.42 8.25
C LEU A 131 1.54 9.40 9.09
N VAL A 132 2.44 8.87 9.93
CA VAL A 132 3.34 9.67 10.77
C VAL A 132 4.21 10.59 9.92
N TYR A 133 4.83 10.08 8.85
CA TYR A 133 5.60 10.92 7.93
C TYR A 133 4.74 12.01 7.26
N GLY A 134 3.49 11.70 6.92
CA GLY A 134 2.54 12.70 6.42
C GLY A 134 2.31 13.82 7.43
N TYR A 135 2.05 13.47 8.70
CA TYR A 135 1.88 14.46 9.78
C TYR A 135 3.12 15.29 10.03
N GLU A 136 4.31 14.67 10.08
CA GLU A 136 5.57 15.41 10.26
C GLU A 136 5.82 16.40 9.10
N THR A 137 5.50 16.00 7.88
CA THR A 137 5.63 16.86 6.70
C THR A 137 4.69 18.04 6.78
N LEU A 138 3.41 17.79 7.11
CA LEU A 138 2.44 18.86 7.34
C LEU A 138 2.93 19.78 8.46
N LEU A 139 3.21 19.29 9.66
CA LEU A 139 3.64 20.13 10.80
C LEU A 139 4.84 21.06 10.49
N ARG A 140 5.77 20.65 9.62
CA ARG A 140 6.89 21.50 9.16
C ARG A 140 6.46 22.68 8.29
N GLU A 141 5.38 22.55 7.54
CA GLU A 141 4.84 23.60 6.66
C GLU A 141 4.01 24.66 7.41
N GLY A 142 3.79 24.48 8.72
CA GLY A 142 3.41 25.56 9.63
C GLY A 142 1.97 26.09 9.49
N ARG A 143 1.05 25.37 8.86
CA ARG A 143 -0.37 25.77 8.89
C ARG A 143 -1.08 25.10 10.08
N PRO A 144 -1.85 25.83 10.90
CA PRO A 144 -2.69 25.21 11.92
C PRO A 144 -3.89 24.53 11.23
N TRP A 145 -3.83 23.21 11.04
CA TRP A 145 -4.99 22.43 10.64
C TRP A 145 -5.65 21.86 11.90
N GLU A 146 -6.94 22.17 12.10
CA GLU A 146 -7.79 21.33 12.94
C GLU A 146 -8.21 20.13 12.08
N VAL A 147 -7.64 18.96 12.37
CA VAL A 147 -7.99 17.72 11.67
C VAL A 147 -9.13 17.06 12.43
N THR A 148 -10.36 17.24 11.94
CA THR A 148 -11.53 16.54 12.47
C THR A 148 -11.45 15.06 12.10
N SER A 149 -11.41 14.19 13.10
CA SER A 149 -11.55 12.75 12.89
C SER A 149 -13.00 12.41 12.57
N PHE A 150 -13.21 11.61 11.52
CA PHE A 150 -14.50 11.00 11.19
C PHE A 150 -14.54 9.50 11.54
N GLY A 151 -13.66 9.08 12.46
CA GLY A 151 -13.44 7.67 12.77
C GLY A 151 -12.93 6.88 11.56
N THR A 152 -13.16 5.57 11.55
CA THR A 152 -12.80 4.66 10.45
C THR A 152 -13.83 4.66 9.31
N ARG A 153 -14.76 5.62 9.28
CA ARG A 153 -16.00 5.60 8.48
C ARG A 153 -16.97 4.43 8.80
N GLN A 154 -16.67 3.62 9.81
CA GLN A 154 -17.59 2.58 10.32
C GLN A 154 -18.50 3.09 11.43
N VAL A 155 -18.15 4.23 12.04
CA VAL A 155 -19.00 4.94 12.99
C VAL A 155 -19.71 6.03 12.19
N MET A 156 -20.78 5.65 11.50
CA MET A 156 -21.76 6.64 11.06
C MET A 156 -22.25 7.34 12.33
N ALA A 157 -22.16 8.67 12.36
CA ALA A 157 -22.81 9.46 13.40
C ALA A 157 -24.24 8.91 13.54
N GLY A 158 -24.63 8.57 14.77
CA GLY A 158 -26.02 8.26 15.05
C GLY A 158 -26.86 9.37 14.45
N ALA A 159 -27.91 8.97 13.72
CA ALA A 159 -28.88 9.89 13.17
C ALA A 159 -29.21 10.96 14.21
N GLU A 160 -28.98 12.22 13.84
CA GLU A 160 -29.50 13.34 14.62
C GLU A 160 -31.03 13.28 14.51
N ASP A 161 -31.70 13.02 15.64
CA ASP A 161 -33.13 13.23 15.86
C ASP A 161 -33.47 14.73 15.95
#